data_AF-A0A4U5M0E7-F1
#
_entry.id   AF-A0A4U5M0E7-F1
#
_cell.length_a   1.000
_cell.length_b   1.000
_cell.length_c   1.000
_cell.angle_alpha   90.00
_cell.angle_beta   90.00
_cell.angle_gamma   90.00
#
_symmetry.space_group_name_H-M   'P 1'
#
loop_
_entity.id
_entity.type
_entity.pdbx_description
1 polymer ?
#
loop_
_entity_poly.entity_id
_entity_poly.type
_entity_poly.pdbx_seq_one_letter_code
_entity_poly.pdbx_strand_id
1 'polypeptide(L)'
;MVGRVMASRISHVSRGISADSAFGKRMDRLSNRIFGEVVRPTDVRSMKVVRVLTADPLDQREDKGVGYFPNQPMFHYLTKMLRLHGLYQDDHVIWRQIQDEQKSARGKVVSPPIGQGKRAQLRGKK
;
A
#
# COMPACT_ATOMS: atom_id res chain seq x y z
N MET A 1 -33.61 60.78 36.50
CA MET A 1 -34.08 60.27 35.20
C MET A 1 -33.24 59.06 34.82
N VAL A 2 -33.72 57.85 35.12
CA VAL A 2 -33.00 56.61 34.84
C VAL A 2 -33.42 56.12 33.45
N GLY A 3 -32.51 56.23 32.49
CA GLY A 3 -32.73 55.78 31.12
C GLY A 3 -32.84 54.25 31.06
N ARG A 4 -34.00 53.76 30.60
CA ARG A 4 -34.26 52.34 30.38
C ARG A 4 -33.53 51.91 29.10
N VAL A 5 -32.29 51.43 29.22
CA VAL A 5 -31.59 50.78 28.09
C VAL A 5 -32.30 49.47 27.82
N MET A 6 -33.01 49.38 26.69
CA MET A 6 -33.62 48.13 26.23
C MET A 6 -32.49 47.14 25.92
N ALA A 7 -32.43 46.03 26.66
CA ALA A 7 -31.58 44.90 26.31
C ALA A 7 -31.96 44.49 24.87
N SER A 8 -31.04 44.67 23.92
CA SER A 8 -31.26 44.24 22.55
C SER A 8 -31.54 42.74 22.57
N ARG A 9 -32.69 42.32 22.04
CA ARG A 9 -33.04 40.89 21.85
C ARG A 9 -32.21 40.22 20.75
N ILE A 10 -31.11 40.84 20.35
CA ILE A 10 -30.23 40.34 19.31
C ILE A 10 -29.02 39.75 20.03
N SER A 11 -29.07 38.43 20.24
CA SER A 11 -27.92 37.66 20.70
C SER A 11 -26.82 37.71 19.63
N HIS A 12 -25.96 38.73 19.70
CA HIS A 12 -24.87 38.96 18.74
C HIS A 12 -23.68 37.98 18.90
N VAL A 13 -23.67 37.15 19.95
CA VAL A 13 -22.50 36.35 20.33
C VAL A 13 -22.45 34.97 19.66
N SER A 14 -23.53 34.50 19.01
CA SER A 14 -23.60 33.11 18.52
C SER A 14 -24.05 32.92 17.06
N ARG A 15 -24.31 33.99 16.30
CA ARG A 15 -24.58 33.85 14.85
C ARG A 15 -23.28 33.72 14.07
N GLY A 16 -22.60 32.59 14.24
CA GLY A 16 -21.62 32.14 13.27
C GLY A 16 -22.25 32.05 11.88
N ILE A 17 -21.41 32.08 10.84
CA ILE A 17 -21.82 31.93 9.44
C ILE A 17 -22.70 30.68 9.21
N SER A 18 -22.48 29.65 10.02
CA SER A 18 -23.17 28.35 10.03
C SER A 18 -24.34 28.24 11.03
N ALA A 19 -24.97 29.37 11.40
CA ALA A 19 -26.19 29.34 12.22
C ALA A 19 -27.39 28.73 11.45
N ASP A 20 -28.30 28.03 12.14
CA ASP A 20 -29.54 27.46 11.56
C ASP A 20 -30.59 28.54 11.23
N SER A 21 -30.18 29.46 10.35
CA SER A 21 -30.97 30.53 9.79
C SER A 21 -31.00 30.37 8.27
N ALA A 22 -32.01 30.95 7.62
CA ALA A 22 -32.08 30.92 6.16
C ALA A 22 -30.83 31.56 5.50
N PHE A 23 -30.21 32.55 6.15
CA PHE A 23 -28.96 33.16 5.69
C PHE A 23 -27.77 32.22 5.85
N GLY A 24 -27.63 31.56 7.01
CA GLY A 24 -26.54 30.60 7.24
C GLY A 24 -26.56 29.46 6.24
N LYS A 25 -27.74 28.86 5.99
CA LYS A 25 -27.91 27.82 4.95
C LYS A 25 -27.52 28.28 3.55
N ARG A 26 -27.70 29.57 3.22
CA ARG A 26 -27.25 30.13 1.93
C ARG A 26 -25.74 30.31 1.89
N MET A 27 -25.14 30.74 3.00
CA MET A 27 -23.71 30.92 3.12
C MET A 27 -22.97 29.58 3.08
N ASP A 28 -23.47 28.54 3.75
CA ASP A 28 -22.90 27.19 3.69
C ASP A 28 -22.93 26.62 2.27
N ARG A 29 -24.05 26.76 1.56
CA ARG A 29 -24.16 26.34 0.14
C ARG A 29 -23.21 27.11 -0.77
N LEU A 30 -23.03 28.41 -0.51
CA LEU A 30 -22.10 29.25 -1.27
C LEU A 30 -20.66 28.79 -1.02
N SER A 31 -20.28 28.59 0.24
CA SER A 31 -18.97 28.07 0.64
C SER A 31 -18.66 26.75 -0.07
N ASN A 32 -19.57 25.78 0.00
CA ASN A 32 -19.40 24.48 -0.65
C ASN A 32 -19.24 24.62 -2.17
N ARG A 33 -19.92 25.60 -2.80
CA ARG A 33 -19.76 25.85 -4.24
C ARG A 33 -18.42 26.49 -4.58
N ILE A 34 -17.93 27.41 -3.75
CA ILE A 34 -16.64 28.08 -3.93
C ILE A 34 -15.50 27.06 -3.81
N PHE A 35 -15.58 26.17 -2.81
CA PHE A 35 -14.52 25.20 -2.54
C PHE A 35 -14.71 23.83 -3.24
N GLY A 36 -15.76 23.67 -4.06
CA GLY A 36 -16.01 22.43 -4.82
C GLY A 36 -16.47 21.25 -3.95
N GLU A 37 -16.99 21.51 -2.76
CA GLU A 37 -17.59 20.51 -1.88
C GLU A 37 -19.05 20.21 -2.26
N VAL A 38 -19.68 19.30 -1.53
CA VAL A 38 -21.05 18.85 -1.81
C VAL A 38 -22.06 19.96 -1.47
N VAL A 39 -22.71 20.53 -2.50
CA VAL A 39 -23.67 21.64 -2.35
C VAL A 39 -25.06 21.18 -1.91
N ARG A 40 -25.50 20.00 -2.37
CA ARG A 40 -26.83 19.48 -2.06
C ARG A 40 -26.81 18.75 -0.72
N PRO A 41 -27.81 18.96 0.16
CA PRO A 41 -27.92 18.17 1.38
C PRO A 41 -28.03 16.69 0.99
N THR A 42 -27.02 15.92 1.38
CA THR A 42 -26.82 14.55 0.93
C THR A 42 -26.84 13.65 2.16
N ASP A 43 -27.50 12.51 2.05
CA ASP A 43 -27.57 11.53 3.15
C ASP A 43 -26.18 10.99 3.52
N VAL A 44 -26.01 10.60 4.78
CA VAL A 44 -24.77 10.05 5.34
C VAL A 44 -24.29 8.84 4.56
N ARG A 45 -25.21 8.00 4.04
CA ARG A 45 -24.89 6.85 3.20
C ARG A 45 -24.29 7.29 1.86
N SER A 46 -24.85 8.33 1.25
CA SER A 46 -24.38 8.85 -0.04
C SER A 46 -23.05 9.59 0.07
N MET A 47 -22.77 10.21 1.23
CA MET A 47 -21.44 10.77 1.54
C MET A 47 -20.32 9.71 1.61
N LYS A 48 -20.65 8.41 1.62
CA LYS A 48 -19.64 7.34 1.44
C LYS A 48 -18.99 7.41 0.06
N VAL A 49 -19.77 7.71 -0.99
CA VAL A 49 -19.26 7.77 -2.37
C VAL A 49 -18.22 8.86 -2.51
N VAL A 50 -18.50 10.04 -1.95
CA VAL A 50 -17.54 11.15 -1.90
C VAL A 50 -16.25 10.68 -1.22
N ARG A 51 -16.35 10.07 -0.03
CA ARG A 51 -15.17 9.57 0.71
C ARG A 51 -14.36 8.53 -0.06
N VAL A 52 -15.02 7.62 -0.77
CA VAL A 52 -14.35 6.57 -1.56
C VAL A 52 -13.66 7.17 -2.77
N LEU A 53 -14.28 8.14 -3.45
CA LEU A 53 -13.71 8.78 -4.64
C LEU A 53 -12.64 9.83 -4.31
N THR A 54 -12.69 10.43 -3.12
CA THR A 54 -11.63 11.34 -2.64
C THR A 54 -10.41 10.60 -2.13
N ALA A 55 -10.54 9.31 -1.78
CA ALA A 55 -9.44 8.51 -1.28
C ALA A 55 -8.81 7.71 -2.41
N ASP A 56 -7.50 7.49 -2.32
CA ASP A 56 -6.83 6.65 -3.30
C ASP A 56 -7.36 5.21 -3.26
N PRO A 57 -7.64 4.60 -4.43
CA PRO A 57 -8.01 3.20 -4.54
C PRO A 57 -7.01 2.31 -3.82
N LEU A 58 -7.50 1.24 -3.18
CA LEU A 58 -6.65 0.35 -2.38
C LEU A 58 -5.47 -0.22 -3.19
N ASP A 59 -5.70 -0.55 -4.45
CA ASP A 59 -4.69 -1.17 -5.34
C ASP A 59 -3.60 -0.19 -5.80
N GLN A 60 -3.85 1.11 -5.68
CA GLN A 60 -2.89 2.16 -6.02
C GLN A 60 -2.06 2.62 -4.81
N ARG A 61 -2.46 2.24 -3.60
CA ARG A 61 -1.71 2.57 -2.39
C ARG A 61 -0.41 1.78 -2.38
N GLU A 62 0.70 2.45 -2.11
CA GLU A 62 2.04 1.85 -2.11
C GLU A 62 2.13 0.60 -1.19
N ASP A 63 1.51 0.67 -0.01
CA ASP A 63 1.50 -0.41 0.99
C ASP A 63 0.75 -1.69 0.55
N LYS A 64 -0.19 -1.57 -0.39
CA LYS A 64 -1.12 -2.66 -0.78
C LYS A 64 -1.16 -2.92 -2.27
N GLY A 65 -0.44 -2.11 -3.04
CA GLY A 65 -0.40 -2.19 -4.47
C GLY A 65 0.48 -3.33 -4.93
N VAL A 66 0.42 -3.58 -6.24
CA VAL A 66 1.23 -4.61 -6.90
C VAL A 66 2.72 -4.37 -6.71
N GLY A 67 3.14 -3.11 -6.56
CA GLY A 67 4.52 -2.70 -6.34
C GLY A 67 5.04 -2.89 -4.91
N TYR A 68 4.26 -3.45 -3.99
CA TYR A 68 4.67 -3.61 -2.58
C TYR A 68 5.96 -4.44 -2.45
N PHE A 69 6.04 -5.56 -3.17
CA PHE A 69 7.28 -6.33 -3.24
C PHE A 69 8.16 -5.82 -4.38
N PRO A 70 9.47 -5.63 -4.13
CA PRO A 70 10.38 -5.28 -5.20
C PRO A 70 10.49 -6.42 -6.23
N ASN A 71 10.95 -6.11 -7.43
CA ASN A 71 11.16 -7.10 -8.49
C ASN A 71 12.32 -8.06 -8.14
N GLN A 72 12.02 -9.12 -7.38
CA GLN A 72 12.99 -10.10 -6.90
C GLN A 72 13.75 -10.81 -8.05
N PRO A 73 13.09 -11.25 -9.15
CA PRO A 73 13.80 -11.82 -10.29
C PRO A 73 14.88 -10.90 -10.85
N MET A 74 14.59 -9.61 -11.00
CA MET A 74 15.57 -8.64 -11.51
C MET A 74 16.83 -8.59 -10.64
N PHE A 75 16.69 -8.51 -9.31
CA PHE A 75 17.83 -8.50 -8.39
C PHE A 75 18.62 -9.81 -8.44
N HIS A 76 17.92 -10.96 -8.49
CA HIS A 76 18.56 -12.27 -8.60
C HIS A 76 19.40 -12.39 -9.89
N TYR A 77 18.84 -11.99 -11.03
CA TYR A 77 19.58 -12.04 -12.30
C TYR A 77 20.73 -11.05 -12.34
N LEU A 78 20.54 -9.84 -11.81
CA LEU A 78 21.58 -8.82 -11.73
C LEU A 78 22.82 -9.33 -10.97
N THR A 79 22.64 -9.80 -9.73
CA THR A 79 23.77 -10.28 -8.92
C THR A 79 24.41 -11.53 -9.52
N LYS A 80 23.61 -12.40 -10.13
CA LYS A 80 24.12 -13.56 -10.88
C LYS A 80 25.00 -13.14 -12.06
N MET A 81 24.58 -12.18 -12.87
CA MET A 81 25.39 -11.70 -14.00
C MET A 81 26.67 -11.01 -13.53
N LEU A 82 26.59 -10.12 -12.53
CA LEU A 82 27.75 -9.45 -11.96
C LEU A 82 28.79 -10.45 -11.42
N ARG A 83 28.32 -11.54 -10.79
CA ARG A 83 29.19 -12.63 -10.34
C ARG A 83 29.85 -13.37 -11.49
N LEU A 84 29.13 -13.66 -12.58
CA LEU A 84 29.70 -14.31 -13.77
C LEU A 84 30.76 -13.44 -14.44
N HIS A 85 30.62 -12.11 -14.36
CA HIS A 85 31.60 -11.15 -14.85
C HIS A 85 32.76 -10.87 -13.87
N GLY A 86 32.74 -11.47 -12.67
CA GLY A 86 33.77 -11.25 -11.64
C GLY A 86 33.71 -9.88 -10.96
N LEU A 87 32.64 -9.11 -11.19
CA LEU A 87 32.43 -7.78 -10.59
C LEU A 87 31.83 -7.86 -9.18
N TYR A 88 31.16 -8.97 -8.86
CA TYR A 88 30.49 -9.18 -7.58
C TYR A 88 30.84 -10.55 -6.98
N GLN A 89 31.28 -10.55 -5.73
CA GLN A 89 31.55 -11.75 -4.97
C GLN A 89 30.36 -12.06 -4.05
N ASP A 90 29.67 -13.18 -4.31
CA ASP A 90 28.54 -13.65 -3.50
C ASP A 90 28.97 -14.79 -2.58
N ASP A 91 29.30 -14.45 -1.32
CA ASP A 91 29.79 -15.40 -0.31
C ASP A 91 28.78 -16.53 -0.04
N HIS A 92 27.48 -16.23 -0.09
CA HIS A 92 26.45 -17.23 0.18
C HIS A 92 26.36 -18.26 -0.94
N VAL A 93 26.50 -17.84 -2.20
CA VAL A 93 26.56 -18.78 -3.33
C VAL A 93 27.86 -19.59 -3.29
N ILE A 94 28.99 -18.96 -2.95
CA ILE A 94 30.29 -19.65 -2.85
C ILE A 94 30.27 -20.71 -1.75
N TRP A 95 29.77 -20.36 -0.57
CA TRP A 95 29.62 -21.32 0.53
C TRP A 95 28.79 -22.53 0.13
N ARG A 96 27.69 -22.30 -0.62
CA ARG A 96 26.83 -23.38 -1.12
C ARG A 96 27.56 -24.30 -2.10
N GLN A 97 28.36 -23.73 -3.00
CA GLN A 97 29.18 -24.48 -3.96
C GLN A 97 30.22 -25.35 -3.25
N ILE A 98 30.97 -24.77 -2.30
CA ILE A 98 31.96 -25.50 -1.48
C ILE A 98 31.29 -26.65 -0.74
N GLN A 99 30.10 -26.42 -0.18
CA GLN A 99 29.37 -27.45 0.55
C GLN A 99 28.93 -28.59 -0.36
N ASP A 100 28.57 -28.30 -1.60
CA ASP A 100 28.19 -29.32 -2.58
C ASP A 100 29.40 -30.08 -3.12
N GLU A 101 30.56 -29.44 -3.28
CA GLU A 101 31.84 -30.09 -3.57
C GLU A 101 32.23 -31.06 -2.45
N GLN A 102 32.14 -30.65 -1.19
CA GLN A 102 32.43 -31.51 -0.04
C GLN A 102 31.49 -32.71 0.05
N LYS A 103 30.20 -32.54 -0.25
CA LYS A 103 29.26 -33.66 -0.31
C LYS A 103 29.61 -34.63 -1.44
N SER A 104 29.97 -34.10 -2.60
CA SER A 104 30.36 -34.89 -3.77
C SER A 104 31.63 -35.69 -3.50
N ALA A 105 32.63 -35.08 -2.85
CA ALA A 105 33.85 -35.75 -2.41
C ALA A 105 33.58 -36.89 -1.40
N ARG A 106 32.53 -36.77 -0.59
CA ARG A 106 32.04 -37.86 0.29
C ARG A 106 31.25 -38.94 -0.45
N GLY A 107 31.14 -38.86 -1.78
CA GLY A 107 30.38 -39.79 -2.61
C GLY A 107 28.86 -39.59 -2.58
N LYS A 108 28.37 -38.47 -2.03
CA LYS A 108 26.93 -38.16 -2.02
C LYS A 108 26.54 -37.55 -3.36
N VAL A 109 25.54 -38.11 -4.03
CA VAL A 109 24.92 -37.50 -5.21
C VAL A 109 24.06 -36.32 -4.75
N VAL A 110 24.57 -35.10 -4.85
CA VAL A 110 23.90 -33.87 -4.38
C VAL A 110 22.64 -33.57 -5.19
N SER A 111 22.75 -33.65 -6.52
CA SER A 111 21.65 -33.39 -7.46
C SER A 111 21.58 -34.52 -8.48
N PRO A 112 20.82 -35.60 -8.21
CA PRO A 112 20.67 -36.68 -9.18
C PRO A 112 19.94 -36.15 -10.43
N PRO A 113 20.24 -36.68 -11.62
CA PRO A 113 19.49 -36.35 -12.82
C PRO A 113 18.00 -36.57 -12.61
N ILE A 114 17.17 -35.68 -13.18
CA ILE A 114 15.71 -35.79 -13.09
C ILE A 114 15.30 -37.18 -13.58
N GLY A 115 14.51 -37.90 -12.76
CA GLY A 115 14.10 -39.28 -13.05
C GLY A 115 15.05 -40.37 -12.52
N GLN A 116 16.29 -40.05 -12.13
CA GLN A 116 17.25 -41.01 -11.54
C GLN A 116 17.31 -40.94 -10.01
N GLY A 117 16.24 -40.45 -9.37
CA GLY A 117 16.14 -40.42 -7.92
C GLY A 117 16.19 -41.81 -7.29
N LYS A 118 16.24 -41.86 -5.95
CA LYS A 118 16.36 -43.11 -5.18
C LYS A 118 15.39 -44.21 -5.62
N ARG A 119 14.14 -43.84 -5.96
CA ARG A 119 13.11 -44.79 -6.44
C ARG A 119 13.51 -45.49 -7.75
N ALA A 120 14.08 -44.77 -8.71
CA ALA A 120 14.48 -45.35 -10.00
C ALA A 120 15.70 -46.27 -9.85
N GLN A 121 16.67 -45.89 -9.01
CA GLN A 121 17.84 -46.71 -8.70
C GLN A 121 17.47 -48.04 -8.04
N LEU A 122 16.42 -48.05 -7.21
CA LEU A 122 15.91 -49.27 -6.59
C LEU A 122 15.18 -50.18 -7.59
N ARG A 123 14.53 -49.63 -8.61
CA ARG A 123 13.83 -50.42 -9.65
C ARG A 123 14.78 -51.11 -10.61
N GLY A 124 15.88 -50.47 -11.00
CA GLY A 124 16.88 -51.06 -11.92
C GLY A 124 17.84 -52.07 -11.30
N LYS A 125 17.78 -52.28 -9.97
CA LYS A 125 18.58 -53.28 -9.24
C LYS A 125 17.89 -54.63 -9.05
N LYS A 126 16.63 -54.76 -9.49
CA LYS A 126 15.93 -56.05 -9.60
C LYS A 126 16.26 -56.69 -10.94
#